data_AF-A0A329J2J6-F1
#
_entry.id   AF-A0A329J2J6-F1
#
_cell.length_a   1.000
_cell.length_b   1.000
_cell.length_c   1.000
_cell.angle_alpha   90.00
_cell.angle_beta   90.00
_cell.angle_gamma   90.00
#
_symmetry.space_group_name_H-M   'P 1'
#
loop_
_entity.id
_entity.type
_entity.pdbx_description
1 polymer ?
#
loop_
_entity_poly.entity_id
_entity_poly.type
_entity_poly.pdbx_seq_one_letter_code
_entity_poly.pdbx_strand_id
1 'polypeptide(L)'
;MSNVFYTPPAADLQPATNDEPEFFTVAPRKLIVMMLLTHGLYTVYWFYQNWKNYGNHSGRAIWPTARTILAFFYAPSLFCKVDRACKNFDKSGMRYWALSSAMLILLQVSPFFIGLVYGLYLKPAGAEDVPNLLWLDFMVGTAALVLQTLIISRVQGFINRVNVDPNGLANDGYTVGNVIWISIGLLIWLVIGANTYGLAKM
;
A
#
# COMPACT_ATOMS: atom_id res chain seq x y z
N MET A 1 -44.76 -39.76 30.53
CA MET A 1 -44.61 -38.73 29.49
C MET A 1 -43.13 -38.38 29.40
N SER A 2 -42.46 -38.76 28.32
CA SER A 2 -41.00 -38.61 28.15
C SER A 2 -40.64 -37.19 27.74
N ASN A 3 -39.96 -36.45 28.63
CA ASN A 3 -39.37 -35.16 28.31
C ASN A 3 -38.13 -35.36 27.43
N VAL A 4 -38.33 -35.43 26.12
CA VAL A 4 -37.23 -35.37 25.15
C VAL A 4 -36.84 -33.91 25.01
N PHE A 5 -35.86 -33.50 25.81
CA PHE A 5 -35.17 -32.23 25.64
C PHE A 5 -34.55 -32.21 24.23
N TYR A 6 -35.06 -31.34 23.37
CA TYR A 6 -34.47 -31.08 22.06
C TYR A 6 -33.00 -30.67 22.25
N THR A 7 -32.09 -31.59 21.91
CA THR A 7 -30.66 -31.30 21.84
C THR A 7 -30.37 -31.08 20.36
N PRO A 8 -30.07 -29.85 19.91
CA PRO A 8 -29.74 -29.62 18.50
C PRO A 8 -28.57 -30.53 18.13
N PRO A 9 -28.57 -31.12 16.92
CA PRO A 9 -27.47 -31.96 16.47
C PRO A 9 -26.18 -31.16 16.61
N ALA A 10 -25.16 -31.78 17.21
CA ALA A 10 -23.82 -31.20 17.26
C ALA A 10 -23.37 -30.97 15.83
N ALA A 11 -23.50 -29.72 15.36
CA ALA A 11 -22.98 -29.32 14.07
C ALA A 11 -21.47 -29.47 14.15
N ASP A 12 -20.94 -30.37 13.34
CA ASP A 12 -19.50 -30.58 13.18
C ASP A 12 -18.96 -29.30 12.54
N LEU A 13 -18.56 -28.33 13.37
CA LEU A 13 -17.89 -27.11 12.96
C LEU A 13 -16.48 -27.52 12.54
N GLN A 14 -16.35 -28.08 11.34
CA GLN A 14 -15.07 -28.15 10.68
C GLN A 14 -14.52 -26.71 10.67
N PRO A 15 -13.35 -26.45 11.25
CA PRO A 15 -12.73 -25.15 11.09
C PRO A 15 -12.55 -24.98 9.59
N ALA A 16 -13.22 -23.97 9.02
CA ALA A 16 -12.97 -23.55 7.65
C ALA A 16 -11.49 -23.13 7.62
N THR A 17 -10.61 -24.05 7.26
CA THR A 17 -9.27 -23.72 6.83
C THR A 17 -9.48 -22.99 5.51
N ASN A 18 -9.71 -21.68 5.60
CA ASN A 18 -9.61 -20.83 4.44
C ASN A 18 -8.16 -20.98 3.94
N ASP A 19 -7.97 -21.82 2.92
CA ASP A 19 -6.68 -21.98 2.23
C ASP A 19 -6.22 -20.66 1.57
N GLU A 20 -7.10 -19.65 1.55
CA GLU A 20 -6.75 -18.30 1.13
C GLU A 20 -5.88 -17.56 2.17
N PRO A 21 -4.75 -16.98 1.74
CA PRO A 21 -3.85 -16.25 2.63
C PRO A 21 -4.53 -15.03 3.26
N GLU A 22 -4.23 -14.75 4.54
CA GLU A 22 -4.85 -13.66 5.32
C GLU A 22 -4.64 -12.29 4.66
N PHE A 23 -3.47 -12.10 4.05
CA PHE A 23 -3.08 -10.85 3.37
C PHE A 23 -2.59 -11.12 1.96
N PHE A 24 -2.27 -10.06 1.22
CA PHE A 24 -1.78 -10.21 -0.15
C PHE A 24 -0.31 -10.62 -0.19
N THR A 25 -0.03 -11.81 -0.71
CA THR A 25 1.34 -12.29 -0.96
C THR A 25 1.89 -11.71 -2.26
N VAL A 26 3.12 -11.18 -2.22
CA VAL A 26 3.87 -10.74 -3.41
C VAL A 26 5.36 -10.75 -3.13
N ALA A 27 6.18 -11.15 -4.11
CA ALA A 27 7.62 -11.14 -3.98
C ALA A 27 8.15 -9.70 -3.76
N PRO A 28 9.07 -9.45 -2.80
CA PRO A 28 9.61 -8.12 -2.54
C PRO A 28 10.23 -7.46 -3.79
N ARG A 29 10.91 -8.23 -4.64
CA ARG A 29 11.47 -7.73 -5.91
C ARG A 29 10.38 -7.15 -6.83
N LYS A 30 9.28 -7.89 -6.98
CA LYS A 30 8.17 -7.54 -7.85
C LYS A 30 7.47 -6.30 -7.30
N LEU A 31 7.23 -6.28 -5.99
CA LEU A 31 6.66 -5.13 -5.30
C LEU A 31 7.47 -3.86 -5.55
N ILE A 32 8.79 -3.88 -5.32
CA ILE A 32 9.66 -2.70 -5.51
C ILE A 32 9.62 -2.22 -6.96
N VAL A 33 9.78 -3.13 -7.92
CA VAL A 33 9.74 -2.78 -9.35
C VAL A 33 8.39 -2.17 -9.71
N MET A 34 7.28 -2.79 -9.28
CA MET A 34 5.95 -2.26 -9.56
C MET A 34 5.74 -0.91 -8.90
N MET A 35 6.17 -0.70 -7.65
CA MET A 35 6.03 0.59 -6.97
C MET A 35 6.78 1.71 -7.70
N LEU A 36 8.04 1.49 -8.06
CA LEU A 36 8.84 2.54 -8.70
C LEU A 36 8.41 2.80 -10.14
N LEU A 37 8.21 1.75 -10.94
CA LEU A 37 7.88 1.90 -12.35
C LEU A 37 6.44 2.38 -12.59
N THR A 38 5.52 2.10 -11.67
CA THR A 38 4.14 2.62 -11.75
C THR A 38 3.97 4.01 -11.11
N HIS A 39 5.07 4.69 -10.74
CA HIS A 39 5.02 5.97 -10.02
C HIS A 39 4.15 5.88 -8.74
N GLY A 40 4.27 4.78 -7.99
CA GLY A 40 3.55 4.53 -6.75
C GLY A 40 2.10 4.08 -6.90
N LEU A 41 1.53 4.06 -8.11
CA LEU A 41 0.12 3.66 -8.34
C LEU A 41 -0.16 2.22 -7.89
N TYR A 42 0.83 1.33 -7.97
CA TYR A 42 0.72 -0.03 -7.47
C TYR A 42 0.37 -0.10 -5.97
N THR A 43 0.61 0.97 -5.19
CA THR A 43 0.18 1.07 -3.79
C THR A 43 -1.34 0.96 -3.64
N VAL A 44 -2.10 1.52 -4.58
CA VAL A 44 -3.57 1.44 -4.59
C VAL A 44 -4.02 -0.01 -4.74
N TYR A 45 -3.45 -0.72 -5.72
CA TYR A 45 -3.71 -2.14 -5.94
C TYR A 45 -3.30 -2.98 -4.72
N TRP A 46 -2.14 -2.67 -4.13
CA TRP A 46 -1.62 -3.35 -2.95
C TRP A 46 -2.56 -3.21 -1.74
N PHE A 47 -3.06 -2.00 -1.47
CA PHE A 47 -4.04 -1.77 -0.40
C PHE A 47 -5.34 -2.53 -0.65
N TYR A 48 -5.86 -2.44 -1.89
CA TYR A 48 -7.09 -3.14 -2.27
C TYR A 48 -6.98 -4.64 -2.03
N GLN A 49 -5.89 -5.26 -2.51
CA GLN A 49 -5.74 -6.70 -2.44
C GLN A 49 -5.53 -7.17 -0.99
N ASN A 50 -4.83 -6.40 -0.17
CA ASN A 50 -4.71 -6.69 1.26
C ASN A 50 -6.06 -6.62 1.98
N TRP A 51 -6.88 -5.60 1.70
CA TRP A 51 -8.20 -5.50 2.31
C TRP A 51 -9.19 -6.56 1.81
N LYS A 52 -9.07 -6.95 0.53
CA LYS A 52 -9.86 -8.03 -0.06
C LYS A 52 -9.53 -9.37 0.60
N ASN A 53 -8.26 -9.76 0.63
CA ASN A 53 -7.81 -11.00 1.27
C ASN A 53 -8.18 -11.04 2.75
N TYR A 54 -7.95 -9.94 3.47
CA TYR A 54 -8.31 -9.87 4.88
C TYR A 54 -9.83 -9.98 5.12
N GLY A 55 -10.65 -9.41 4.23
CA GLY A 55 -12.11 -9.56 4.26
C GLY A 55 -12.54 -11.02 4.09
N ASN A 56 -12.03 -11.68 3.04
CA ASN A 56 -12.29 -13.09 2.76
C ASN A 56 -11.87 -13.98 3.94
N HIS A 57 -10.62 -13.83 4.40
CA HIS A 57 -10.06 -14.66 5.45
C HIS A 57 -10.76 -14.47 6.79
N SER A 58 -11.09 -13.22 7.18
CA SER A 58 -11.73 -12.95 8.47
C SER A 58 -13.25 -13.20 8.50
N GLY A 59 -13.87 -13.53 7.36
CA GLY A 59 -15.32 -13.70 7.23
C GLY A 59 -16.13 -12.43 7.51
N ARG A 60 -15.48 -11.27 7.59
CA ARG A 60 -16.14 -9.98 7.88
C ARG A 60 -16.50 -9.28 6.58
N ALA A 61 -17.68 -8.67 6.57
CA ALA A 61 -18.09 -7.74 5.51
C ALA A 61 -17.21 -6.47 5.54
N ILE A 62 -16.06 -6.54 4.90
CA ILE A 62 -15.14 -5.43 4.70
C ILE A 62 -15.32 -4.95 3.27
N TRP A 63 -15.40 -3.62 3.09
CA TRP A 63 -15.49 -3.02 1.77
C TRP A 63 -14.10 -2.57 1.29
N PRO A 64 -13.37 -3.37 0.48
CA PRO A 64 -11.96 -3.11 0.18
C PRO A 64 -11.78 -1.84 -0.63
N THR A 65 -12.71 -1.56 -1.55
CA THR A 65 -12.69 -0.38 -2.40
C THR A 65 -12.73 0.92 -1.58
N ALA A 66 -13.68 1.03 -0.64
CA ALA A 66 -13.78 2.23 0.22
C ALA A 66 -12.53 2.41 1.09
N ARG A 67 -11.97 1.33 1.65
CA ARG A 67 -10.74 1.42 2.44
C ARG A 67 -9.50 1.75 1.62
N THR A 68 -9.51 1.45 0.33
CA THR A 68 -8.44 1.81 -0.60
C THR A 68 -8.53 3.28 -1.02
N ILE A 69 -9.72 3.77 -1.33
CA ILE A 69 -9.94 5.20 -1.63
C ILE A 69 -9.59 6.06 -0.41
N LEU A 70 -9.97 5.60 0.78
CA LEU A 70 -9.67 6.23 2.06
C LEU A 70 -8.39 5.67 2.71
N ALA A 71 -7.41 5.21 1.91
CA ALA A 71 -6.19 4.56 2.41
C ALA A 71 -5.44 5.41 3.44
N PHE A 72 -5.50 6.74 3.33
CA PHE A 72 -4.96 7.67 4.34
C PHE A 72 -5.46 7.37 5.76
N PHE A 73 -6.76 7.11 5.92
CA PHE A 73 -7.36 6.79 7.23
C PHE A 73 -7.18 5.32 7.60
N TYR A 74 -7.14 4.43 6.61
CA TYR A 74 -7.12 2.99 6.84
C TYR A 74 -5.71 2.36 6.87
N ALA A 75 -4.65 3.07 6.49
CA ALA A 75 -3.28 2.55 6.55
C ALA A 75 -2.86 2.12 7.97
N PRO A 76 -3.07 2.92 9.05
CA PRO A 76 -2.79 2.48 10.41
C PRO A 76 -3.63 1.25 10.81
N SER A 77 -4.88 1.20 10.35
CA SER A 77 -5.79 0.08 10.59
C SER A 77 -5.31 -1.23 9.95
N LEU A 78 -4.71 -1.15 8.76
CA LEU A 78 -4.12 -2.32 8.09
C LEU A 78 -2.84 -2.75 8.81
N PHE A 79 -1.96 -1.81 9.13
CA PHE A 79 -0.67 -2.12 9.76
C PHE A 79 -0.84 -2.72 11.16
N CYS A 80 -1.83 -2.25 11.92
CA CYS A 80 -2.24 -2.85 13.19
C CYS A 80 -2.75 -4.30 13.04
N LYS A 81 -3.45 -4.61 11.94
CA LYS A 81 -3.89 -5.98 11.66
C LYS A 81 -2.72 -6.89 11.32
N VAL A 82 -1.77 -6.42 10.51
CA VAL A 82 -0.53 -7.15 10.22
C VAL A 82 0.26 -7.40 11.51
N ASP A 83 0.41 -6.39 12.39
CA ASP A 83 1.05 -6.56 13.70
C ASP A 83 0.37 -7.64 14.55
N ARG A 84 -0.97 -7.62 14.61
CA ARG A 84 -1.75 -8.63 15.34
C ARG A 84 -1.58 -10.03 14.76
N ALA A 85 -1.58 -10.15 13.43
CA ALA A 85 -1.37 -11.42 12.76
C ALA A 85 0.02 -11.98 13.05
N CYS A 86 1.07 -11.14 12.99
CA CYS A 86 2.42 -11.54 13.41
C CYS A 86 2.46 -11.99 14.88
N LYS A 87 1.82 -11.26 15.81
CA LYS A 87 1.74 -11.67 17.23
C LYS A 87 1.03 -13.01 17.42
N ASN A 88 0.05 -13.32 16.60
CA ASN A 88 -0.65 -14.61 16.65
C ASN A 88 0.22 -15.73 16.07
N PHE A 89 0.94 -15.45 14.99
CA PHE A 89 1.78 -16.42 14.27
C PHE A 89 3.06 -16.80 15.01
N ASP A 90 3.89 -15.82 15.41
CA ASP A 90 5.25 -16.06 15.93
C ASP A 90 5.59 -15.26 17.21
N LYS A 91 4.60 -14.57 17.82
CA LYS A 91 4.76 -13.70 19.00
C LYS A 91 5.69 -12.49 18.83
N SER A 92 6.30 -12.27 17.66
CA SER A 92 7.26 -11.17 17.44
C SER A 92 6.57 -9.82 17.19
N GLY A 93 5.39 -9.82 16.55
CA GLY A 93 4.70 -8.61 16.12
C GLY A 93 5.46 -7.80 15.06
N MET A 94 4.88 -6.66 14.66
CA MET A 94 5.50 -5.67 13.78
C MET A 94 5.89 -4.44 14.60
N ARG A 95 7.12 -4.44 15.13
CA ARG A 95 7.65 -3.30 15.90
C ARG A 95 7.55 -2.00 15.07
N TYR A 96 7.06 -0.94 15.72
CA TYR A 96 6.86 0.38 15.12
C TYR A 96 5.80 0.46 14.01
N TRP A 97 4.83 -0.45 13.96
CA TRP A 97 3.75 -0.40 12.95
C TRP A 97 3.06 0.97 12.86
N ALA A 98 2.80 1.63 13.99
CA ALA A 98 2.13 2.93 14.02
C ALA A 98 3.00 4.02 13.40
N LEU A 99 4.30 4.07 13.76
CA LEU A 99 5.26 4.99 13.18
C LEU A 99 5.42 4.75 11.67
N SER A 100 5.51 3.49 11.23
CA SER A 100 5.57 3.16 9.80
C SER A 100 4.33 3.65 9.04
N SER A 101 3.13 3.50 9.61
CA SER A 101 1.90 4.01 8.99
C SER A 101 1.84 5.54 8.96
N ALA A 102 2.27 6.21 10.03
CA ALA A 102 2.33 7.67 10.10
C ALA A 102 3.35 8.22 9.09
N MET A 103 4.53 7.61 8.98
CA MET A 103 5.55 8.00 8.01
C MET A 103 5.08 7.78 6.57
N LEU A 104 4.39 6.68 6.28
CA LEU A 104 3.79 6.45 4.96
C LEU A 104 2.85 7.60 4.57
N ILE A 105 1.99 8.00 5.50
CA ILE A 105 1.05 9.11 5.33
C ILE A 105 1.79 10.44 5.12
N LEU A 106 2.75 10.77 5.99
CA LEU A 106 3.50 12.02 5.93
C LEU A 106 4.27 12.16 4.61
N LEU A 107 4.91 11.08 4.15
CA LEU A 107 5.62 11.06 2.86
C LEU A 107 4.67 11.18 1.66
N GLN A 108 3.45 10.66 1.76
CA GLN A 108 2.47 10.79 0.68
C GLN A 108 1.99 12.24 0.50
N VAL A 109 1.91 13.01 1.59
CA VAL A 109 1.45 14.41 1.55
C VAL A 109 2.58 15.42 1.35
N SER A 110 3.83 15.06 1.59
CA SER A 110 4.95 16.02 1.59
C SER A 110 5.12 16.83 0.29
N PRO A 111 4.94 16.27 -0.94
CA PRO A 111 5.05 17.08 -2.16
C PRO A 111 3.92 18.12 -2.26
N PHE A 112 2.71 17.75 -1.86
CA PHE A 112 1.57 18.68 -1.83
C PHE A 112 1.81 19.87 -0.89
N PHE A 113 2.50 19.65 0.24
CA PHE A 113 2.87 20.74 1.14
C PHE A 113 3.85 21.74 0.50
N ILE A 114 4.77 21.30 -0.36
CA ILE A 114 5.68 22.19 -1.08
C ILE A 114 4.90 23.08 -2.04
N GLY A 115 4.00 22.47 -2.84
CA GLY A 115 3.11 23.21 -3.73
C GLY A 115 2.20 24.19 -2.99
N LEU A 116 1.68 23.79 -1.82
CA LEU A 116 0.85 24.63 -0.96
C LEU A 116 1.62 25.86 -0.44
N VAL A 117 2.80 25.67 0.14
CA VAL A 117 3.65 26.76 0.65
C VAL A 117 4.00 27.74 -0.47
N TYR A 118 4.30 27.21 -1.66
CA TYR A 118 4.58 28.05 -2.80
C TYR A 118 3.39 28.88 -3.26
N GLY A 119 2.24 28.23 -3.47
CA GLY A 119 1.04 28.89 -3.97
C GLY A 119 0.49 29.94 -3.01
N LEU A 120 0.52 29.68 -1.69
CA LEU A 120 -0.06 30.55 -0.67
C LEU A 120 0.90 31.62 -0.13
N TYR A 121 2.21 31.37 -0.12
CA TYR A 121 3.16 32.27 0.55
C TYR A 121 4.19 32.89 -0.41
N LEU A 122 4.87 32.08 -1.22
CA LEU A 122 5.97 32.58 -2.05
C LEU A 122 5.49 33.32 -3.30
N LYS A 123 4.46 32.81 -3.97
CA LYS A 123 3.91 33.45 -5.18
C LYS A 123 3.34 34.86 -4.90
N PRO A 124 2.55 35.10 -3.84
CA PRO A 124 2.09 36.46 -3.49
C PRO A 124 3.22 37.39 -3.04
N ALA A 125 4.37 36.87 -2.59
CA ALA A 125 5.52 37.64 -2.16
C ALA A 125 6.45 38.09 -3.32
N GLY A 126 6.05 37.88 -4.59
CA GLY A 126 6.81 38.31 -5.76
C GLY A 126 7.94 37.38 -6.19
N ALA A 127 7.93 36.11 -5.77
CA ALA A 127 8.87 35.11 -6.27
C ALA A 127 8.44 34.63 -7.66
N GLU A 128 8.89 35.32 -8.71
CA GLU A 128 8.37 35.13 -10.08
C GLU A 128 9.09 34.09 -10.95
N ASP A 129 10.25 33.55 -10.53
CA ASP A 129 10.97 32.52 -11.31
C ASP A 129 11.17 31.25 -10.49
N VAL A 130 10.32 30.26 -10.75
CA VAL A 130 10.23 29.06 -9.90
C VAL A 130 10.56 27.73 -10.57
N PRO A 131 11.43 27.66 -11.62
CA PRO A 131 11.98 26.39 -12.08
C PRO A 131 12.52 25.57 -10.90
N ASN A 132 13.34 26.16 -10.04
CA ASN A 132 13.98 25.46 -8.91
C ASN A 132 13.00 24.76 -7.96
N LEU A 133 11.76 25.24 -7.85
CA LEU A 133 10.77 24.62 -7.00
C LEU A 133 10.03 23.46 -7.68
N LEU A 134 9.75 23.53 -8.99
CA LEU A 134 9.22 22.36 -9.72
C LEU A 134 10.22 21.20 -9.70
N TRP A 135 11.51 21.53 -9.75
CA TRP A 135 12.60 20.59 -9.55
C TRP A 135 12.65 20.06 -8.11
N LEU A 136 12.54 20.94 -7.11
CA LEU A 136 12.49 20.53 -5.71
C LEU A 136 11.30 19.61 -5.42
N ASP A 137 10.11 19.93 -5.93
CA ASP A 137 8.90 19.13 -5.78
C ASP A 137 9.07 17.75 -6.42
N PHE A 138 9.61 17.69 -7.64
CA PHE A 138 9.94 16.43 -8.31
C PHE A 138 10.95 15.58 -7.51
N MET A 139 12.01 16.20 -6.99
CA MET A 139 13.02 15.53 -6.17
C MET A 139 12.43 15.01 -4.86
N VAL A 140 11.65 15.82 -4.16
CA VAL A 140 11.00 15.44 -2.90
C VAL A 140 9.94 14.37 -3.14
N GLY A 141 9.15 14.46 -4.21
CA GLY A 141 8.19 13.44 -4.62
C GLY A 141 8.86 12.10 -4.93
N THR A 142 9.96 12.13 -5.68
CA THR A 142 10.75 10.93 -6.01
C THR A 142 11.36 10.31 -4.75
N ALA A 143 11.97 11.13 -3.87
CA ALA A 143 12.53 10.67 -2.61
C ALA A 143 11.45 10.08 -1.70
N ALA A 144 10.29 10.73 -1.60
CA ALA A 144 9.15 10.25 -0.84
C ALA A 144 8.64 8.91 -1.38
N LEU A 145 8.54 8.74 -2.70
CA LEU A 145 8.14 7.48 -3.33
C LEU A 145 9.11 6.34 -2.99
N VAL A 146 10.43 6.60 -3.03
CA VAL A 146 11.45 5.61 -2.66
C VAL A 146 11.29 5.21 -1.19
N LEU A 147 11.17 6.18 -0.29
CA LEU A 147 10.99 5.91 1.15
C LEU A 147 9.69 5.16 1.44
N GLN A 148 8.59 5.52 0.79
CA GLN A 148 7.33 4.78 0.88
C GLN A 148 7.49 3.34 0.40
N THR A 149 8.20 3.13 -0.72
CA THR A 149 8.49 1.79 -1.25
C THR A 149 9.27 0.95 -0.24
N LEU A 150 10.24 1.52 0.47
CA LEU A 150 10.98 0.82 1.53
C LEU A 150 10.09 0.46 2.71
N ILE A 151 9.20 1.36 3.14
CA ILE A 151 8.23 1.09 4.22
C ILE A 151 7.30 -0.05 3.80
N ILE A 152 6.69 0.03 2.61
CA ILE A 152 5.76 -1.00 2.13
C ILE A 152 6.49 -2.33 1.93
N SER A 153 7.73 -2.33 1.42
CA SER A 153 8.54 -3.55 1.27
C SER A 153 8.84 -4.20 2.62
N ARG A 154 9.13 -3.40 3.65
CA ARG A 154 9.30 -3.89 5.02
C ARG A 154 8.00 -4.55 5.53
N VAL A 155 6.85 -3.88 5.36
CA VAL A 155 5.54 -4.41 5.76
C VAL A 155 5.20 -5.69 4.99
N GLN A 156 5.54 -5.75 3.69
CA GLN A 156 5.34 -6.94 2.88
C GLN A 156 6.13 -8.14 3.42
N GLY A 157 7.35 -7.94 3.94
CA GLY A 157 8.11 -9.02 4.58
C GLY A 157 7.38 -9.64 5.78
N PHE A 158 6.64 -8.83 6.55
CA PHE A 158 5.79 -9.34 7.63
C PHE A 158 4.57 -10.09 7.11
N ILE A 159 3.89 -9.54 6.09
CA ILE A 159 2.73 -10.17 5.45
C ILE A 159 3.10 -11.54 4.86
N ASN A 160 4.16 -11.60 4.05
CA ASN A 160 4.65 -12.80 3.42
C ASN A 160 4.99 -13.90 4.45
N ARG A 161 5.60 -13.50 5.59
CA ARG A 161 5.92 -14.42 6.67
C ARG A 161 4.66 -15.01 7.33
N VAL A 162 3.67 -14.18 7.63
CA VAL A 162 2.38 -14.63 8.20
C VAL A 162 1.65 -15.57 7.24
N ASN A 163 1.75 -15.31 5.93
CA ASN A 163 1.18 -16.16 4.89
C ASN A 163 2.01 -17.44 4.61
N VAL A 164 3.06 -17.72 5.39
CA VAL A 164 3.94 -18.90 5.23
C VAL A 164 4.61 -18.95 3.82
N ASP A 165 4.80 -17.79 3.19
CA ASP A 165 5.54 -17.62 1.95
C ASP A 165 6.49 -16.40 2.06
N PRO A 166 7.60 -16.51 2.83
CA PRO A 166 8.48 -15.37 3.11
C PRO A 166 9.06 -14.69 1.86
N ASN A 167 9.25 -15.47 0.79
CA ASN A 167 9.82 -14.99 -0.46
C ASN A 167 8.75 -14.46 -1.44
N GLY A 168 7.47 -14.68 -1.16
CA GLY A 168 6.35 -14.27 -2.00
C GLY A 168 6.30 -14.98 -3.34
N LEU A 169 6.71 -16.26 -3.38
CA LEU A 169 6.79 -17.08 -4.59
C LEU A 169 5.43 -17.32 -5.23
N ALA A 170 4.35 -17.31 -4.44
CA ALA A 170 2.99 -17.42 -4.96
C ALA A 170 2.63 -16.30 -5.96
N ASN A 171 3.39 -15.19 -5.95
CA ASN A 171 3.14 -14.05 -6.81
C ASN A 171 4.45 -13.30 -7.13
N ASP A 172 5.33 -13.93 -7.88
CA ASP A 172 6.66 -13.43 -8.20
C ASP A 172 6.87 -13.08 -9.69
N GLY A 173 6.01 -13.59 -10.57
CA GLY A 173 6.04 -13.37 -12.02
C GLY A 173 5.31 -12.10 -12.46
N TYR A 174 5.64 -11.59 -13.66
CA TYR A 174 4.97 -10.45 -14.25
C TYR A 174 3.86 -10.91 -15.21
N THR A 175 2.67 -10.32 -15.09
CA THR A 175 1.55 -10.56 -16.00
C THR A 175 1.49 -9.46 -17.06
N VAL A 176 0.71 -9.67 -18.13
CA VAL A 176 0.43 -8.64 -19.15
C VAL A 176 -0.16 -7.37 -18.49
N GLY A 177 -1.04 -7.54 -17.50
CA GLY A 177 -1.56 -6.42 -16.72
C GLY A 177 -0.45 -5.60 -16.07
N ASN A 178 0.57 -6.24 -15.48
CA ASN A 178 1.69 -5.53 -14.88
C ASN A 178 2.47 -4.69 -15.90
N VAL A 179 2.65 -5.21 -17.12
CA VAL A 179 3.32 -4.47 -18.20
C VAL A 179 2.53 -3.22 -18.56
N ILE A 180 1.19 -3.31 -18.68
CA ILE A 180 0.33 -2.16 -18.94
C ILE A 180 0.48 -1.09 -17.85
N TRP A 181 0.45 -1.49 -16.57
CA TRP A 181 0.64 -0.58 -15.45
C TRP A 181 2.01 0.10 -15.48
N ILE A 182 3.07 -0.66 -15.80
CA ILE A 182 4.43 -0.12 -15.96
C ILE A 182 4.46 0.91 -17.10
N SER A 183 3.85 0.63 -18.25
CA SER A 183 3.79 1.58 -19.36
C SER A 183 3.10 2.88 -18.96
N ILE A 184 1.98 2.82 -18.24
CA ILE A 184 1.28 4.01 -17.72
C ILE A 184 2.17 4.80 -16.76
N GLY A 185 2.84 4.13 -15.82
CA GLY A 185 3.72 4.81 -14.87
C GLY A 185 4.94 5.45 -15.53
N LEU A 186 5.53 4.80 -16.53
CA LEU A 186 6.63 5.38 -17.30
C LEU A 186 6.18 6.62 -18.08
N LEU A 187 4.95 6.63 -18.62
CA LEU A 187 4.37 7.83 -19.23
C LEU A 187 4.20 8.96 -18.20
N ILE A 188 3.76 8.64 -16.98
CA ILE A 188 3.66 9.64 -15.89
C ILE A 188 5.04 10.21 -15.55
N TRP A 189 6.05 9.35 -15.40
CA TRP A 189 7.44 9.78 -15.18
C TRP A 189 7.93 10.72 -16.30
N LEU A 190 7.66 10.37 -17.56
CA LEU A 190 8.07 11.18 -18.71
C LEU A 190 7.36 12.52 -18.75
N VAL A 191 6.05 12.57 -18.50
CA VAL A 191 5.27 13.82 -18.50
C VAL A 191 5.73 14.75 -17.38
N ILE A 192 5.88 14.22 -16.16
CA ILE A 192 6.33 15.01 -15.01
C ILE A 192 7.76 15.49 -15.24
N GLY A 193 8.67 14.60 -15.66
CA GLY A 193 10.05 14.94 -15.98
C GLY A 193 10.15 15.99 -17.08
N ALA A 194 9.45 15.81 -18.22
CA ALA A 194 9.50 16.79 -19.31
C ALA A 194 8.98 18.17 -18.90
N ASN A 195 7.94 18.23 -18.05
CA ASN A 195 7.41 19.48 -17.51
C ASN A 195 8.40 20.17 -16.57
N THR A 196 9.07 19.41 -15.69
CA THR A 196 10.10 19.93 -14.78
C THR A 196 11.30 20.50 -15.55
N TYR A 197 11.72 19.87 -16.65
CA TYR A 197 12.90 20.27 -17.43
C TYR A 197 12.59 21.28 -18.55
N GLY A 198 11.34 21.75 -18.68
CA GLY A 198 10.94 22.76 -19.66
C GLY A 198 10.89 22.29 -21.12
N LEU A 199 11.04 20.98 -21.37
CA LEU A 199 10.99 20.41 -22.73
C LEU A 199 9.60 20.50 -23.37
N ALA A 200 8.56 20.81 -22.61
CA ALA A 200 7.20 21.03 -23.11
C ALA A 200 6.95 22.44 -23.67
N LYS A 201 7.95 23.34 -23.66
CA LYS A 201 7.87 24.71 -24.21
C LYS A 201 8.69 24.93 -25.50
N MET A 202 9.26 23.88 -26.09
CA MET A 202 9.91 23.89 -27.41
C MET A 202 8.99 23.27 -28.45
#